data_AF-A0A2V8MNS0-F1
#
_entry.id   AF-A0A2V8MNS0-F1
#
_cell.length_a   1.000
_cell.length_b   1.000
_cell.length_c   1.000
_cell.angle_alpha   90.00
_cell.angle_beta   90.00
_cell.angle_gamma   90.00
#
_symmetry.space_group_name_H-M   'P 1'
#
loop_
_entity.id
_entity.type
_entity.pdbx_description
1 polymer ?
#
loop_
_entity_poly.entity_id
_entity_poly.type
_entity_poly.pdbx_seq_one_letter_code
_entity_poly.pdbx_strand_id
1 'polypeptide(L)'
;MKTQIFRSIAVALLVMFFTQTTWATCGGGGGGGGGGMSGGGGGSAPTVYNVPWKIFKVAEAPKQGLVLYWFPASNDEVKRSSLRESRTLSLYASQCVAMELADQQIPHADKLIGDSKLPVAVLASPDGTPVSKIENTNGKLKVVDVEKLLDTEMKQRETALDGQMKEAAGKAKAGDKDGAIGIYKAVLDQKCLFPKKAKEAAKQLKSLGVADIASVSAAPIFEPRRSALIVSTMRRGLVAEMNAHYITAEKLYQRAHLMDPADPTPLRYLAENYRHNIGAWEKARAGFEAILNMPADPLSRSVALHGLGKMTIHEGEFKKGLGLMEQAVAEYPLALAYRNLAVYWNSEGDPVKGNDYTQQALALDPADPYNLVFAAVFMAANGKKEEALKIARANMNLMPASYNLAAIFAQNGEHDKALSMLRRHFFQYERYNSVRAKEMMEARVDAVFDSIRADQSFIALTKGADGRLPMPMKGMPASATPNR
;
A
#
# COMPACT_ATOMS: atom_id res chain seq x y z
N MET A 1 -6.91 -10.19 -59.14
CA MET A 1 -6.75 -8.85 -58.53
C MET A 1 -7.46 -8.69 -57.18
N LYS A 2 -8.77 -8.96 -57.07
CA LYS A 2 -9.51 -8.73 -55.80
C LYS A 2 -8.93 -9.47 -54.58
N THR A 3 -8.54 -10.73 -54.72
CA THR A 3 -7.98 -11.56 -53.63
C THR A 3 -6.58 -11.15 -53.18
N GLN A 4 -5.76 -10.55 -54.05
CA GLN A 4 -4.45 -10.01 -53.66
C GLN A 4 -4.61 -8.70 -52.87
N ILE A 5 -5.54 -7.85 -53.26
CA ILE A 5 -5.83 -6.58 -52.56
C ILE A 5 -6.32 -6.86 -51.12
N PHE A 6 -7.21 -7.85 -50.93
CA PHE A 6 -7.67 -8.22 -49.58
C PHE A 6 -6.55 -8.82 -48.70
N ARG A 7 -5.62 -9.59 -49.28
CA ARG A 7 -4.46 -10.10 -48.54
C ARG A 7 -3.48 -8.98 -48.17
N SER A 8 -3.24 -8.03 -49.06
CA SER A 8 -2.41 -6.86 -48.77
C SER A 8 -3.02 -5.95 -47.70
N ILE A 9 -4.34 -5.75 -47.73
CA ILE A 9 -5.06 -5.00 -46.69
C ILE A 9 -5.06 -5.75 -45.36
N ALA A 10 -5.26 -7.08 -45.36
CA ALA A 10 -5.21 -7.88 -44.14
C ALA A 10 -3.80 -7.90 -43.51
N VAL A 11 -2.74 -7.96 -44.33
CA VAL A 11 -1.35 -7.85 -43.86
C VAL A 11 -1.06 -6.44 -43.35
N ALA A 12 -1.53 -5.39 -44.05
CA ALA A 12 -1.38 -4.01 -43.59
C ALA A 12 -2.14 -3.74 -42.26
N LEU A 13 -3.33 -4.31 -42.10
CA LEU A 13 -4.11 -4.24 -40.86
C LEU A 13 -3.45 -5.05 -39.74
N LEU A 14 -2.91 -6.24 -40.03
CA LEU A 14 -2.11 -7.01 -39.06
C LEU A 14 -0.87 -6.23 -38.62
N VAL A 15 -0.15 -5.59 -39.55
CA VAL A 15 1.00 -4.74 -39.23
C VAL A 15 0.57 -3.49 -38.42
N MET A 16 -0.60 -2.89 -38.71
CA MET A 16 -1.15 -1.82 -37.86
C MET A 16 -1.55 -2.31 -36.47
N PHE A 17 -2.10 -3.52 -36.32
CA PHE A 17 -2.44 -4.11 -35.02
C PHE A 17 -1.20 -4.56 -34.22
N PHE A 18 -0.13 -5.00 -34.90
CA PHE A 18 1.15 -5.34 -34.25
C PHE A 18 2.01 -4.11 -33.92
N THR A 19 1.79 -2.96 -34.57
CA THR A 19 2.47 -1.69 -34.25
C THR A 19 1.75 -0.87 -33.17
N GLN A 20 0.57 -1.32 -32.72
CA GLN A 20 -0.12 -0.79 -31.54
C GLN A 20 0.29 -1.44 -30.22
N THR A 21 1.47 -2.07 -30.14
CA THR A 21 2.15 -2.12 -28.84
C THR A 21 2.47 -0.69 -28.48
N THR A 22 1.61 -0.07 -27.68
CA THR A 22 1.90 1.22 -27.06
C THR A 22 3.31 1.13 -26.50
N TRP A 23 4.14 2.01 -27.00
CA TRP A 23 5.56 2.08 -26.71
C TRP A 23 5.69 2.63 -25.30
N ALA A 24 5.45 1.78 -24.31
CA ALA A 24 5.50 2.13 -22.90
C ALA A 24 6.93 2.52 -22.53
N THR A 25 7.27 3.80 -22.68
CA THR A 25 8.52 4.37 -22.17
C THR A 25 8.32 4.56 -20.68
N CYS A 26 8.40 3.48 -19.93
CA CYS A 26 8.05 3.47 -18.52
C CYS A 26 8.95 4.43 -17.75
N GLY A 27 8.47 5.65 -17.55
CA GLY A 27 9.04 6.52 -16.55
C GLY A 27 8.93 5.81 -15.21
N GLY A 28 10.06 5.62 -14.54
CA GLY A 28 10.04 5.33 -13.13
C GLY A 28 9.90 6.66 -12.44
N GLY A 29 8.74 6.98 -11.88
CA GLY A 29 8.68 8.04 -10.89
C GLY A 29 9.65 7.63 -9.79
N GLY A 30 10.80 8.30 -9.71
CA GLY A 30 11.95 7.86 -8.93
C GLY A 30 11.53 7.41 -7.54
N GLY A 31 12.16 6.35 -7.05
CA GLY A 31 11.75 5.61 -5.85
C GLY A 31 11.67 6.44 -4.55
N GLY A 32 11.95 7.74 -4.57
CA GLY A 32 12.13 8.62 -3.43
C GLY A 32 10.96 8.81 -2.45
N GLY A 33 9.79 8.22 -2.68
CA GLY A 33 8.71 8.29 -1.72
C GLY A 33 8.69 7.02 -0.88
N GLY A 34 9.26 7.03 0.33
CA GLY A 34 9.18 5.90 1.26
C GLY A 34 7.73 5.38 1.32
N GLY A 35 7.52 4.16 0.84
CA GLY A 35 6.18 3.64 0.54
C GLY A 35 5.32 3.52 1.76
N GLY A 36 4.40 4.48 1.97
CA GLY A 36 3.45 4.44 3.08
C GLY A 36 4.08 4.38 4.49
N MET A 37 5.38 4.67 4.60
CA MET A 37 6.20 4.42 5.80
C MET A 37 6.50 5.67 6.62
N SER A 38 6.11 6.85 6.12
CA SER A 38 6.20 8.11 6.84
C SER A 38 4.92 8.93 6.70
N GLY A 39 3.92 8.64 7.55
CA GLY A 39 3.00 9.68 8.00
C GLY A 39 3.76 10.52 9.04
N GLY A 40 4.53 11.50 8.59
CA GLY A 40 5.42 12.24 9.48
C GLY A 40 6.06 13.44 8.80
N GLY A 41 5.24 14.39 8.36
CA GLY A 41 5.68 15.77 8.21
C GLY A 41 6.34 16.26 9.50
N GLY A 42 7.36 17.10 9.35
CA GLY A 42 8.33 17.45 10.39
C GLY A 42 7.77 17.63 11.80
N GLY A 43 8.38 16.93 12.76
CA GLY A 43 8.25 17.19 14.21
C GLY A 43 7.55 16.11 15.04
N SER A 44 6.84 15.15 14.45
CA SER A 44 6.19 14.05 15.19
C SER A 44 7.05 12.81 15.32
N ALA A 45 6.90 12.07 16.43
CA ALA A 45 7.58 10.79 16.65
C ALA A 45 7.25 9.78 15.53
N PRO A 46 8.21 8.92 15.13
CA PRO A 46 8.02 7.95 14.06
C PRO A 46 6.88 6.97 14.38
N THR A 47 5.84 6.98 13.55
CA THR A 47 4.63 6.16 13.66
C THR A 47 4.79 4.87 12.85
N VAL A 48 4.50 3.71 13.47
CA VAL A 48 4.69 2.39 12.83
C VAL A 48 3.40 1.59 12.63
N TYR A 49 2.35 1.85 13.42
CA TYR A 49 1.04 1.21 13.29
C TYR A 49 -0.01 2.25 12.92
N ASN A 50 -0.12 2.55 11.63
CA ASN A 50 -1.22 3.35 11.11
C ASN A 50 -2.49 2.50 11.07
N VAL A 51 -3.57 3.03 11.64
CA VAL A 51 -4.89 2.40 11.55
C VAL A 51 -5.46 2.67 10.15
N PRO A 52 -5.89 1.64 9.40
CA PRO A 52 -6.29 1.77 8.00
C PRO A 52 -7.72 2.31 7.87
N TRP A 53 -7.97 3.53 8.34
CA TRP A 53 -9.26 4.19 8.20
C TRP A 53 -9.59 4.43 6.73
N LYS A 54 -10.68 3.82 6.24
CA LYS A 54 -11.22 4.04 4.90
C LYS A 54 -12.37 5.04 4.96
N ILE A 55 -12.51 5.89 3.95
CA ILE A 55 -13.71 6.72 3.83
C ILE A 55 -14.87 5.80 3.45
N PHE A 56 -15.94 5.84 4.22
CA PHE A 56 -17.11 4.99 3.98
C PHE A 56 -17.71 5.26 2.60
N LYS A 57 -17.99 4.18 1.87
CA LYS A 57 -18.75 4.21 0.62
C LYS A 57 -19.75 3.06 0.61
N VAL A 58 -21.00 3.35 0.26
CA VAL A 58 -22.09 2.36 0.23
C VAL A 58 -21.74 1.13 -0.62
N ALA A 59 -21.11 1.33 -1.78
CA ALA A 59 -20.72 0.24 -2.67
C ALA A 59 -19.62 -0.68 -2.09
N GLU A 60 -18.88 -0.20 -1.10
CA GLU A 60 -17.77 -0.90 -0.45
C GLU A 60 -18.12 -1.33 0.99
N ALA A 61 -19.40 -1.26 1.38
CA ALA A 61 -19.83 -1.57 2.74
C ALA A 61 -19.40 -2.99 3.15
N PRO A 62 -18.82 -3.16 4.37
CA PRO A 62 -18.43 -4.46 4.88
C PRO A 62 -19.61 -5.43 4.86
N LYS A 63 -19.36 -6.70 4.54
CA LYS A 63 -20.41 -7.74 4.47
C LYS A 63 -20.43 -8.70 5.66
N GLN A 64 -19.38 -8.69 6.48
CA GLN A 64 -19.21 -9.60 7.60
C GLN A 64 -18.37 -8.95 8.70
N GLY A 65 -18.41 -9.54 9.88
CA GLY A 65 -17.60 -9.12 11.01
C GLY A 65 -18.20 -7.94 11.76
N LEU A 66 -17.37 -6.94 12.08
CA LEU A 66 -17.74 -5.72 12.78
C LEU A 66 -17.29 -4.49 11.98
N VAL A 67 -17.96 -3.36 12.21
CA VAL A 67 -17.56 -2.07 11.65
C VAL A 67 -17.34 -1.09 12.78
N LEU A 68 -16.12 -0.56 12.87
CA LEU A 68 -15.78 0.54 13.76
C LEU A 68 -15.85 1.84 12.95
N TYR A 69 -16.91 2.60 13.17
CA TYR A 69 -17.09 3.92 12.60
C TYR A 69 -16.41 4.97 13.47
N TRP A 70 -15.67 5.88 12.85
CA TRP A 70 -15.22 7.14 13.43
C TRP A 70 -15.91 8.29 12.69
N PHE A 71 -16.74 9.03 13.42
CA PHE A 71 -17.36 10.26 12.94
C PHE A 71 -16.55 11.44 13.49
N PRO A 72 -15.63 12.02 12.70
CA PRO A 72 -14.80 13.12 13.16
C PRO A 72 -15.61 14.42 13.25
N ALA A 73 -15.15 15.35 14.09
CA ALA A 73 -15.73 16.70 14.12
C ALA A 73 -15.23 17.57 12.95
N SER A 74 -14.05 17.26 12.39
CA SER A 74 -13.46 17.99 11.26
C SER A 74 -12.27 17.23 10.65
N ASN A 75 -11.83 17.65 9.46
CA ASN A 75 -10.60 17.15 8.85
C ASN A 75 -9.32 17.46 9.66
N ASP A 76 -9.31 18.55 10.45
CA ASP A 76 -8.17 18.85 11.33
C ASP A 76 -8.10 17.87 12.50
N GLU A 77 -9.25 17.45 13.04
CA GLU A 77 -9.32 16.40 14.05
C GLU A 77 -8.80 15.07 13.49
N VAL A 78 -9.23 14.68 12.28
CA VAL A 78 -8.71 13.46 11.62
C VAL A 78 -7.20 13.46 11.53
N LYS A 79 -6.58 14.62 11.22
CA LYS A 79 -5.12 14.75 11.08
C LYS A 79 -4.38 14.69 12.43
N ARG A 80 -4.98 15.19 13.51
CA ARG A 80 -4.30 15.31 14.82
C ARG A 80 -4.70 14.23 15.82
N SER A 81 -5.70 13.42 15.50
CA SER A 81 -6.27 12.43 16.43
C SER A 81 -5.30 11.30 16.74
N SER A 82 -5.34 10.84 17.99
CA SER A 82 -4.63 9.63 18.42
C SER A 82 -5.16 8.35 17.75
N LEU A 83 -6.37 8.39 17.20
CA LEU A 83 -7.01 7.25 16.52
C LEU A 83 -6.27 6.81 15.25
N ARG A 84 -5.35 7.63 14.73
CA ARG A 84 -4.52 7.30 13.57
C ARG A 84 -3.46 6.26 13.87
N GLU A 85 -3.02 6.13 15.13
CA GLU A 85 -1.95 5.22 15.54
C GLU A 85 -2.42 4.26 16.62
N SER A 86 -2.52 2.97 16.29
CA SER A 86 -2.78 1.91 17.25
C SER A 86 -2.46 0.55 16.66
N ARG A 87 -1.59 -0.21 17.34
CA ARG A 87 -1.36 -1.62 16.98
C ARG A 87 -2.63 -2.44 17.18
N THR A 88 -3.34 -2.24 18.28
CA THR A 88 -4.56 -2.99 18.60
C THR A 88 -5.61 -2.85 17.51
N LEU A 89 -5.90 -1.62 17.08
CA LEU A 89 -6.86 -1.36 16.01
C LEU A 89 -6.34 -1.89 14.65
N SER A 90 -5.05 -1.72 14.32
CA SER A 90 -4.49 -2.30 13.08
C SER A 90 -4.59 -3.83 13.06
N LEU A 91 -4.40 -4.51 14.20
CA LEU A 91 -4.58 -5.96 14.30
C LEU A 91 -6.04 -6.37 14.12
N TYR A 92 -6.99 -5.66 14.72
CA TYR A 92 -8.41 -5.92 14.50
C TYR A 92 -8.83 -5.65 13.05
N ALA A 93 -8.21 -4.69 12.36
CA ALA A 93 -8.39 -4.49 10.93
C ALA A 93 -7.92 -5.68 10.07
N SER A 94 -7.05 -6.54 10.62
CA SER A 94 -6.68 -7.83 10.01
C SER A 94 -7.66 -8.97 10.36
N GLN A 95 -8.66 -8.72 11.22
CA GLN A 95 -9.60 -9.71 11.76
C GLN A 95 -11.08 -9.36 11.46
N CYS A 96 -11.40 -8.95 10.24
CA CYS A 96 -12.77 -8.58 9.85
C CYS A 96 -13.44 -7.51 10.73
N VAL A 97 -12.64 -6.60 11.32
CA VAL A 97 -13.16 -5.34 11.87
C VAL A 97 -12.83 -4.24 10.87
N ALA A 98 -13.82 -3.76 10.15
CA ALA A 98 -13.64 -2.65 9.21
C ALA A 98 -13.45 -1.33 9.97
N MET A 99 -12.49 -0.51 9.53
CA MET A 99 -12.18 0.80 10.10
C MET A 99 -12.71 1.87 9.14
N GLU A 100 -13.85 2.47 9.48
CA GLU A 100 -14.56 3.38 8.58
C GLU A 100 -14.57 4.81 9.14
N LEU A 101 -14.03 5.75 8.38
CA LEU A 101 -14.22 7.17 8.58
C LEU A 101 -15.52 7.57 7.88
N ALA A 102 -16.50 8.02 8.66
CA ALA A 102 -17.83 8.32 8.17
C ALA A 102 -18.26 9.74 8.55
N ASP A 103 -19.19 10.30 7.78
CA ASP A 103 -19.85 11.55 8.07
C ASP A 103 -21.36 11.33 8.27
N GLN A 104 -22.12 12.43 8.42
CA GLN A 104 -23.57 12.38 8.61
C GLN A 104 -24.34 11.98 7.34
N GLN A 105 -23.68 11.79 6.20
CA GLN A 105 -24.32 11.47 4.92
C GLN A 105 -24.45 9.96 4.70
N ILE A 106 -23.82 9.13 5.54
CA ILE A 106 -23.90 7.67 5.38
C ILE A 106 -25.31 7.15 5.74
N PRO A 107 -25.75 6.04 5.12
CA PRO A 107 -26.97 5.37 5.55
C PRO A 107 -26.88 5.03 7.05
N HIS A 108 -27.97 5.30 7.77
CA HIS A 108 -28.08 5.04 9.22
C HIS A 108 -27.21 5.92 10.13
N ALA A 109 -26.63 7.02 9.62
CA ALA A 109 -25.87 7.98 10.45
C ALA A 109 -26.66 8.42 11.69
N ASP A 110 -27.96 8.76 11.55
CA ASP A 110 -28.82 9.15 12.68
C ASP A 110 -28.93 8.06 13.76
N LYS A 111 -28.94 6.78 13.37
CA LYS A 111 -29.00 5.66 14.32
C LYS A 111 -27.65 5.42 15.01
N LEU A 112 -26.55 5.58 14.27
CA LEU A 112 -25.19 5.36 14.78
C LEU A 112 -24.79 6.50 15.73
N ILE A 113 -25.02 7.74 15.31
CA ILE A 113 -24.65 8.95 16.06
C ILE A 113 -25.70 9.22 17.14
N GLY A 114 -27.00 9.25 16.81
CA GLY A 114 -28.05 9.73 17.72
C GLY A 114 -27.78 11.17 18.16
N ASP A 115 -28.00 11.47 19.44
CA ASP A 115 -27.78 12.81 20.02
C ASP A 115 -26.32 13.12 20.39
N SER A 116 -25.37 12.26 19.97
CA SER A 116 -23.94 12.41 20.29
C SER A 116 -23.37 13.69 19.69
N LYS A 117 -22.49 14.35 20.46
CA LYS A 117 -21.65 15.42 19.91
C LYS A 117 -20.46 14.78 19.20
N LEU A 118 -20.04 15.36 18.07
CA LEU A 118 -18.83 14.89 17.37
C LEU A 118 -17.56 15.41 18.06
N PRO A 119 -16.45 14.65 18.04
CA PRO A 119 -16.30 13.34 17.40
C PRO A 119 -16.93 12.20 18.21
N VAL A 120 -17.30 11.10 17.55
CA VAL A 120 -17.82 9.88 18.20
C VAL A 120 -17.30 8.64 17.47
N ALA A 121 -17.05 7.55 18.21
CA ALA A 121 -16.76 6.25 17.59
C ALA A 121 -17.85 5.24 17.94
N VAL A 122 -18.29 4.47 16.95
CA VAL A 122 -19.41 3.54 17.07
C VAL A 122 -18.99 2.20 16.51
N LEU A 123 -19.11 1.16 17.33
CA LEU A 123 -18.99 -0.21 16.87
C LEU A 123 -20.37 -0.70 16.47
N ALA A 124 -20.48 -1.30 15.29
CA ALA A 124 -21.74 -1.75 14.72
C ALA A 124 -21.56 -3.09 13.99
N SER A 125 -22.68 -3.77 13.73
CA SER A 125 -22.71 -4.86 12.75
C SER A 125 -22.69 -4.30 11.32
N PRO A 126 -22.39 -5.14 10.31
CA PRO A 126 -22.29 -4.72 8.91
C PRO A 126 -23.57 -4.09 8.32
N ASP A 127 -24.74 -4.40 8.89
CA ASP A 127 -26.04 -3.83 8.53
C ASP A 127 -26.30 -2.43 9.14
N GLY A 128 -25.33 -1.88 9.89
CA GLY A 128 -25.44 -0.57 10.53
C GLY A 128 -26.16 -0.60 11.88
N THR A 129 -26.45 -1.77 12.45
CA THR A 129 -27.02 -1.86 13.81
C THR A 129 -25.93 -1.53 14.86
N PRO A 130 -26.13 -0.49 15.70
CA PRO A 130 -25.15 -0.12 16.73
C PRO A 130 -25.00 -1.24 17.77
N VAL A 131 -23.75 -1.55 18.13
CA VAL A 131 -23.37 -2.51 19.18
C VAL A 131 -22.94 -1.76 20.44
N SER A 132 -22.03 -0.81 20.29
CA SER A 132 -21.56 0.05 21.38
C SER A 132 -21.00 1.37 20.84
N LYS A 133 -20.89 2.37 21.70
CA LYS A 133 -20.51 3.74 21.33
C LYS A 133 -19.61 4.37 22.38
N ILE A 134 -18.65 5.18 21.93
CA ILE A 134 -17.79 6.01 22.79
C ILE A 134 -17.96 7.48 22.41
N GLU A 135 -18.42 8.26 23.38
CA GLU A 135 -18.58 9.71 23.27
C GLU A 135 -17.24 10.43 23.43
N ASN A 136 -17.08 11.59 22.80
CA ASN A 136 -15.93 12.43 23.08
C ASN A 136 -15.97 13.00 24.49
N THR A 137 -14.77 13.25 25.03
CA THR A 137 -14.58 14.09 26.22
C THR A 137 -13.91 15.39 25.78
N ASN A 138 -14.59 16.52 25.96
CA ASN A 138 -14.11 17.85 25.56
C ASN A 138 -13.70 17.93 24.06
N GLY A 139 -14.52 17.37 23.18
CA GLY A 139 -14.29 17.38 21.74
C GLY A 139 -13.20 16.44 21.25
N LYS A 140 -12.73 15.50 22.09
CA LYS A 140 -11.65 14.56 21.75
C LYS A 140 -12.03 13.11 22.05
N LEU A 141 -11.66 12.22 21.14
CA LEU A 141 -11.60 10.77 21.38
C LEU A 141 -10.16 10.36 21.69
N LYS A 142 -9.99 9.50 22.67
CA LYS A 142 -8.68 8.87 22.97
C LYS A 142 -8.68 7.47 22.41
N VAL A 143 -7.59 7.11 21.73
CA VAL A 143 -7.45 5.78 21.12
C VAL A 143 -7.60 4.66 22.15
N VAL A 144 -7.10 4.84 23.38
CA VAL A 144 -7.23 3.86 24.47
C VAL A 144 -8.69 3.54 24.83
N ASP A 145 -9.58 4.54 24.74
CA ASP A 145 -11.00 4.34 25.06
C ASP A 145 -11.70 3.57 23.92
N VAL A 146 -11.31 3.83 22.67
CA VAL A 146 -11.80 3.11 21.48
C VAL A 146 -11.28 1.67 21.47
N GLU A 147 -10.00 1.45 21.78
CA GLU A 147 -9.39 0.12 21.94
C GLU A 147 -10.13 -0.69 23.01
N LYS A 148 -10.41 -0.08 24.17
CA LYS A 148 -11.12 -0.72 25.28
C LYS A 148 -12.55 -1.11 24.88
N LEU A 149 -13.25 -0.26 24.14
CA LEU A 149 -14.59 -0.54 23.64
C LEU A 149 -14.59 -1.81 22.77
N LEU A 150 -13.67 -1.89 21.80
CA LEU A 150 -13.56 -3.03 20.91
C LEU A 150 -13.10 -4.29 21.65
N ASP A 151 -12.08 -4.20 22.51
CA ASP A 151 -11.62 -5.31 23.35
C ASP A 151 -12.73 -5.89 24.23
N THR A 152 -13.61 -5.04 24.76
CA THR A 152 -14.73 -5.47 25.61
C THR A 152 -15.73 -6.28 24.80
N GLU A 153 -16.13 -5.78 23.63
CA GLU A 153 -17.03 -6.50 22.73
C GLU A 153 -16.43 -7.82 22.26
N MET A 154 -15.14 -7.83 21.89
CA MET A 154 -14.45 -9.03 21.43
C MET A 154 -14.38 -10.09 22.53
N LYS A 155 -14.11 -9.71 23.78
CA LYS A 155 -14.13 -10.63 24.94
C LYS A 155 -15.53 -11.19 25.22
N GLN A 156 -16.57 -10.36 25.12
CA GLN A 156 -17.94 -10.80 25.32
C GLN A 156 -18.34 -11.85 24.28
N ARG A 157 -18.04 -11.59 23.00
CA ARG A 157 -18.29 -12.55 21.91
C ARG A 157 -17.47 -13.83 22.07
N GLU A 158 -16.19 -13.73 22.41
CA GLU A 158 -15.35 -14.90 22.65
C GLU A 158 -15.91 -15.77 23.80
N THR A 159 -16.40 -15.14 24.87
CA THR A 159 -17.06 -15.84 25.99
C THR A 159 -18.33 -16.57 25.55
N ALA A 160 -19.12 -15.99 24.64
CA ALA A 160 -20.28 -16.66 24.07
C ALA A 160 -19.88 -17.89 23.22
N LEU A 161 -18.80 -17.78 22.43
CA LEU A 161 -18.24 -18.91 21.70
C LEU A 161 -17.74 -20.02 22.64
N ASP A 162 -17.15 -19.66 23.79
CA ASP A 162 -16.77 -20.64 24.81
C ASP A 162 -17.97 -21.40 25.38
N GLY A 163 -19.11 -20.72 25.55
CA GLY A 163 -20.38 -21.36 25.90
C GLY A 163 -20.83 -22.37 24.84
N GLN A 164 -20.81 -21.97 23.57
CA GLN A 164 -21.13 -22.84 22.43
C GLN A 164 -20.20 -24.05 22.34
N MET A 165 -18.90 -23.87 22.52
CA MET A 165 -17.92 -24.95 22.53
C MET A 165 -18.20 -25.98 23.62
N LYS A 166 -18.62 -25.52 24.81
CA LYS A 166 -19.04 -26.40 25.93
C LYS A 166 -20.35 -27.12 25.63
N GLU A 167 -21.34 -26.44 25.06
CA GLU A 167 -22.61 -27.04 24.64
C GLU A 167 -22.38 -28.15 23.61
N ALA A 168 -21.59 -27.86 22.57
CA ALA A 168 -21.24 -28.84 21.54
C ALA A 168 -20.54 -30.07 22.12
N ALA A 169 -19.61 -29.87 23.07
CA ALA A 169 -18.94 -30.97 23.77
C ALA A 169 -19.94 -31.79 24.61
N GLY A 170 -20.93 -31.14 25.21
CA GLY A 170 -22.03 -31.81 25.92
C GLY A 170 -22.87 -32.69 25.00
N LYS A 171 -23.29 -32.15 23.84
CA LYS A 171 -24.06 -32.90 22.82
C LYS A 171 -23.29 -34.11 22.28
N ALA A 172 -22.00 -33.93 21.97
CA ALA A 172 -21.15 -35.02 21.51
C ALA A 172 -21.05 -36.14 22.55
N LYS A 173 -20.90 -35.80 23.84
CA LYS A 173 -20.88 -36.79 24.94
C LYS A 173 -22.23 -37.49 25.14
N ALA A 174 -23.33 -36.80 24.88
CA ALA A 174 -24.68 -37.35 24.94
C ALA A 174 -25.05 -38.20 23.71
N GLY A 175 -24.15 -38.33 22.72
CA GLY A 175 -24.39 -39.10 21.50
C GLY A 175 -25.03 -38.30 20.36
N ASP A 176 -25.43 -37.05 20.60
CA ASP A 176 -25.91 -36.12 19.56
C ASP A 176 -24.72 -35.51 18.79
N LYS A 177 -24.17 -36.30 17.87
CA LYS A 177 -23.04 -35.89 17.05
C LYS A 177 -23.42 -34.79 16.05
N ASP A 178 -24.61 -34.86 15.46
CA ASP A 178 -25.04 -33.90 14.43
C ASP A 178 -25.27 -32.51 15.04
N GLY A 179 -25.88 -32.43 16.22
CA GLY A 179 -26.03 -31.19 16.97
C GLY A 179 -24.69 -30.59 17.39
N ALA A 180 -23.74 -31.42 17.81
CA ALA A 180 -22.37 -30.97 18.13
C ALA A 180 -21.63 -30.43 16.90
N ILE A 181 -21.71 -31.15 15.77
CA ILE A 181 -21.11 -30.74 14.49
C ILE A 181 -21.69 -29.40 14.04
N GLY A 182 -23.01 -29.20 14.13
CA GLY A 182 -23.66 -27.95 13.77
C GLY A 182 -23.10 -26.75 14.54
N ILE A 183 -22.93 -26.88 15.86
CA ILE A 183 -22.39 -25.80 16.69
C ILE A 183 -20.91 -25.56 16.38
N TYR A 184 -20.09 -26.61 16.27
CA TYR A 184 -18.67 -26.41 15.95
C TYR A 184 -18.46 -25.78 14.56
N LYS A 185 -19.30 -26.08 13.57
CA LYS A 185 -19.27 -25.40 12.27
C LYS A 185 -19.58 -23.91 12.42
N ALA A 186 -20.60 -23.55 13.20
CA ALA A 186 -20.93 -22.14 13.46
C ALA A 186 -19.76 -21.39 14.15
N VAL A 187 -19.06 -22.03 15.10
CA VAL A 187 -17.85 -21.44 15.72
C VAL A 187 -16.70 -21.33 14.71
N LEU A 188 -16.51 -22.34 13.85
CA LEU A 188 -15.51 -22.31 12.78
C LEU A 188 -15.78 -21.18 11.77
N ASP A 189 -17.04 -20.88 11.48
CA ASP A 189 -17.42 -19.80 10.56
C ASP A 189 -17.04 -18.41 11.11
N GLN A 190 -16.83 -18.28 12.42
CA GLN A 190 -16.31 -17.07 13.06
C GLN A 190 -14.78 -16.93 12.97
N LYS A 191 -14.09 -17.76 12.16
CA LYS A 191 -12.61 -17.80 12.03
C LYS A 191 -11.91 -16.49 11.73
N CYS A 192 -12.60 -15.51 11.11
CA CYS A 192 -11.97 -14.22 10.83
C CYS A 192 -11.80 -13.37 12.11
N LEU A 193 -12.86 -13.25 12.91
CA LEU A 193 -12.84 -12.52 14.18
C LEU A 193 -12.13 -13.32 15.28
N PHE A 194 -12.35 -14.64 15.33
CA PHE A 194 -11.88 -15.53 16.41
C PHE A 194 -11.09 -16.74 15.89
N PRO A 195 -9.93 -16.54 15.23
CA PRO A 195 -9.13 -17.63 14.66
C PRO A 195 -8.70 -18.68 15.69
N LYS A 196 -8.45 -18.30 16.95
CA LYS A 196 -8.11 -19.27 18.01
C LYS A 196 -9.27 -20.25 18.28
N LYS A 197 -10.48 -19.72 18.49
CA LYS A 197 -11.69 -20.52 18.73
C LYS A 197 -12.08 -21.36 17.53
N ALA A 198 -11.98 -20.80 16.34
CA ALA A 198 -12.20 -21.56 15.11
C ALA A 198 -11.22 -22.72 14.95
N LYS A 199 -9.94 -22.53 15.29
CA LYS A 199 -8.94 -23.61 15.28
C LYS A 199 -9.25 -24.71 16.31
N GLU A 200 -9.78 -24.35 17.47
CA GLU A 200 -10.25 -25.31 18.47
C GLU A 200 -11.47 -26.09 17.97
N ALA A 201 -12.47 -25.41 17.40
CA ALA A 201 -13.65 -26.01 16.79
C ALA A 201 -13.30 -26.96 15.63
N ALA A 202 -12.37 -26.56 14.75
CA ALA A 202 -11.85 -27.38 13.68
C ALA A 202 -11.24 -28.71 14.18
N LYS A 203 -10.51 -28.69 15.31
CA LYS A 203 -9.98 -29.92 15.92
C LYS A 203 -11.10 -30.83 16.41
N GLN A 204 -12.14 -30.27 17.02
CA GLN A 204 -13.28 -31.06 17.50
C GLN A 204 -14.07 -31.68 16.34
N LEU A 205 -14.35 -30.90 15.29
CA LEU A 205 -14.97 -31.39 14.05
C LEU A 205 -14.20 -32.58 13.45
N LYS A 206 -12.87 -32.49 13.41
CA LYS A 206 -12.03 -33.60 12.92
C LYS A 206 -12.18 -34.86 13.78
N SER A 207 -12.26 -34.70 15.12
CA SER A 207 -12.48 -35.83 16.02
C SER A 207 -13.86 -36.47 15.89
N LEU A 208 -14.84 -35.72 15.39
CA LEU A 208 -16.19 -36.20 15.09
C LEU A 208 -16.33 -36.80 13.68
N GLY A 209 -15.22 -36.91 12.93
CA GLY A 209 -15.20 -37.53 11.60
C GLY A 209 -15.54 -36.59 10.44
N VAL A 210 -15.61 -35.27 10.68
CA VAL A 210 -15.81 -34.29 9.60
C VAL A 210 -14.51 -34.13 8.80
N ALA A 211 -14.56 -34.48 7.53
CA ALA A 211 -13.48 -34.26 6.56
C ALA A 211 -13.50 -32.81 6.00
N ASP A 212 -12.45 -32.44 5.26
CA ASP A 212 -12.37 -31.19 4.47
C ASP A 212 -12.60 -29.89 5.26
N ILE A 213 -12.00 -29.82 6.45
CA ILE A 213 -12.05 -28.62 7.29
C ILE A 213 -11.03 -27.60 6.78
N ALA A 214 -11.53 -26.42 6.41
CA ALA A 214 -10.68 -25.31 5.97
C ALA A 214 -9.59 -24.97 7.01
N SER A 215 -8.38 -24.66 6.53
CA SER A 215 -7.31 -24.20 7.40
C SER A 215 -7.70 -22.89 8.09
N VAL A 216 -7.26 -22.75 9.35
CA VAL A 216 -7.47 -21.55 10.15
C VAL A 216 -6.11 -20.88 10.37
N SER A 217 -6.02 -19.61 9.97
CA SER A 217 -4.80 -18.81 10.10
C SER A 217 -4.40 -18.59 11.56
N ALA A 218 -3.13 -18.27 11.78
CA ALA A 218 -2.66 -17.88 13.10
C ALA A 218 -3.33 -16.59 13.58
N ALA A 219 -3.48 -16.46 14.89
CA ALA A 219 -4.09 -15.28 15.51
C ALA A 219 -3.00 -14.34 16.01
N PRO A 220 -3.16 -13.01 15.86
CA PRO A 220 -2.21 -12.06 16.40
C PRO A 220 -2.25 -12.01 17.93
N ILE A 221 -1.18 -11.47 18.51
CA ILE A 221 -0.96 -11.39 19.95
C ILE A 221 -1.36 -10.00 20.45
N PHE A 222 -2.40 -9.95 21.28
CA PHE A 222 -2.90 -8.72 21.93
C PHE A 222 -2.35 -8.48 23.34
N GLU A 223 -1.49 -9.36 23.87
CA GLU A 223 -0.96 -9.22 25.24
C GLU A 223 -0.20 -7.87 25.37
N PRO A 224 -0.52 -7.04 26.39
CA PRO A 224 0.00 -5.66 26.44
C PRO A 224 1.52 -5.53 26.47
N ARG A 225 2.23 -6.37 27.24
CA ARG A 225 3.70 -6.29 27.36
C ARG A 225 4.39 -6.67 26.07
N ARG A 226 3.95 -7.75 25.41
CA ARG A 226 4.42 -8.17 24.09
C ARG A 226 4.10 -7.12 23.04
N SER A 227 2.90 -6.57 23.03
CA SER A 227 2.51 -5.50 22.12
C SER A 227 3.42 -4.27 22.26
N ALA A 228 3.68 -3.81 23.49
CA ALA A 228 4.58 -2.69 23.75
C ALA A 228 6.02 -2.98 23.28
N LEU A 229 6.52 -4.20 23.48
CA LEU A 229 7.84 -4.62 23.03
C LEU A 229 7.95 -4.65 21.49
N ILE A 230 6.92 -5.13 20.80
CA ILE A 230 6.85 -5.14 19.34
C ILE A 230 6.85 -3.71 18.82
N VAL A 231 5.97 -2.84 19.33
CA VAL A 231 5.88 -1.41 18.92
C VAL A 231 7.22 -0.70 19.14
N SER A 232 7.85 -0.88 20.30
CA SER A 232 9.17 -0.30 20.59
C SER A 232 10.27 -0.82 19.64
N THR A 233 10.24 -2.11 19.31
CA THR A 233 11.19 -2.70 18.35
C THR A 233 10.98 -2.17 16.94
N MET A 234 9.73 -2.05 16.50
CA MET A 234 9.36 -1.45 15.21
C MET A 234 9.78 0.02 15.12
N ARG A 235 9.54 0.82 16.16
CA ARG A 235 9.94 2.24 16.20
C ARG A 235 11.46 2.40 16.09
N ARG A 236 12.24 1.57 16.79
CA ARG A 236 13.70 1.54 16.62
C ARG A 236 14.11 1.16 15.20
N GLY A 237 13.39 0.22 14.58
CA GLY A 237 13.59 -0.16 13.18
C GLY A 237 13.39 1.04 12.24
N LEU A 238 12.28 1.77 12.41
CA LEU A 238 11.97 2.96 11.61
C LEU A 238 12.98 4.09 11.83
N VAL A 239 13.42 4.32 13.07
CA VAL A 239 14.51 5.28 13.34
C VAL A 239 15.81 4.85 12.65
N ALA A 240 16.14 3.55 12.65
CA ALA A 240 17.32 3.07 11.94
C ALA A 240 17.18 3.27 10.42
N GLU A 241 16.01 2.99 9.85
CA GLU A 241 15.71 3.21 8.43
C GLU A 241 15.81 4.69 8.04
N MET A 242 15.20 5.59 8.81
CA MET A 242 15.25 7.04 8.56
C MET A 242 16.68 7.61 8.64
N ASN A 243 17.54 6.98 9.43
CA ASN A 243 18.98 7.30 9.51
C ASN A 243 19.83 6.51 8.49
N ALA A 244 19.18 5.83 7.55
CA ALA A 244 19.79 4.99 6.51
C ALA A 244 20.66 3.84 7.02
N HIS A 245 20.41 3.36 8.25
CA HIS A 245 20.99 2.14 8.82
C HIS A 245 20.15 0.91 8.44
N TYR A 246 20.01 0.64 7.13
CA TYR A 246 19.03 -0.30 6.58
C TYR A 246 19.21 -1.77 7.03
N ILE A 247 20.44 -2.22 7.26
CA ILE A 247 20.71 -3.57 7.81
C ILE A 247 20.29 -3.67 9.28
N THR A 248 20.42 -2.58 10.04
CA THR A 248 19.93 -2.52 11.41
C THR A 248 18.40 -2.51 11.43
N ALA A 249 17.77 -1.76 10.52
CA ALA A 249 16.32 -1.76 10.33
C ALA A 249 15.80 -3.18 9.99
N GLU A 250 16.44 -3.87 9.04
CA GLU A 250 16.13 -5.27 8.69
C GLU A 250 16.09 -6.18 9.92
N LYS A 251 17.16 -6.17 10.73
CA LYS A 251 17.25 -7.00 11.94
C LYS A 251 16.15 -6.69 12.95
N LEU A 252 15.78 -5.41 13.09
CA LEU A 252 14.74 -4.97 14.02
C LEU A 252 13.34 -5.36 13.53
N TYR A 253 13.03 -5.18 12.25
CA TYR A 253 11.77 -5.63 11.65
C TYR A 253 11.63 -7.14 11.66
N GLN A 254 12.69 -7.87 11.33
CA GLN A 254 12.70 -9.33 11.43
C GLN A 254 12.45 -9.79 12.88
N ARG A 255 13.10 -9.15 13.86
CA ARG A 255 12.86 -9.47 15.28
C ARG A 255 11.41 -9.21 15.68
N ALA A 256 10.81 -8.10 15.25
CA ALA A 256 9.40 -7.80 15.52
C ALA A 256 8.46 -8.81 14.85
N HIS A 257 8.73 -9.21 13.60
CA HIS A 257 7.96 -10.25 12.91
C HIS A 257 8.03 -11.61 13.64
N LEU A 258 9.20 -12.00 14.14
CA LEU A 258 9.36 -13.24 14.92
C LEU A 258 8.63 -13.22 16.26
N MET A 259 8.36 -12.04 16.84
CA MET A 259 7.57 -11.92 18.08
C MET A 259 6.08 -12.17 17.85
N ASP A 260 5.57 -11.82 16.67
CA ASP A 260 4.18 -12.07 16.26
C ASP A 260 4.08 -12.27 14.73
N PRO A 261 4.23 -13.51 14.23
CA PRO A 261 4.18 -13.79 12.79
C PRO A 261 2.80 -13.56 12.15
N ALA A 262 1.74 -13.43 12.96
CA ALA A 262 0.40 -13.12 12.48
C ALA A 262 0.14 -11.60 12.37
N ASP A 263 1.09 -10.76 12.79
CA ASP A 263 1.06 -9.32 12.55
C ASP A 263 1.68 -9.00 11.18
N PRO A 264 0.91 -8.45 10.22
CA PRO A 264 1.43 -8.14 8.89
C PRO A 264 2.35 -6.92 8.89
N THR A 265 2.30 -6.05 9.91
CA THR A 265 2.99 -4.76 9.89
C THR A 265 4.51 -4.91 9.87
N PRO A 266 5.16 -5.71 10.76
CA PRO A 266 6.60 -5.93 10.68
C PRO A 266 7.06 -6.48 9.33
N LEU A 267 6.29 -7.39 8.74
CA LEU A 267 6.61 -8.00 7.45
C LEU A 267 6.49 -6.97 6.31
N ARG A 268 5.51 -6.06 6.37
CA ARG A 268 5.37 -4.93 5.43
C ARG A 268 6.61 -4.04 5.41
N TYR A 269 7.07 -3.60 6.58
CA TYR A 269 8.29 -2.78 6.69
C TYR A 269 9.53 -3.55 6.23
N LEU A 270 9.64 -4.83 6.59
CA LEU A 270 10.76 -5.67 6.16
C LEU A 270 10.80 -5.84 4.64
N ALA A 271 9.67 -6.11 4.01
CA ALA A 271 9.56 -6.30 2.56
C ALA A 271 9.84 -5.02 1.77
N GLU A 272 9.35 -3.85 2.21
CA GLU A 272 9.72 -2.58 1.59
C GLU A 272 11.19 -2.23 1.83
N ASN A 273 11.76 -2.49 3.01
CA ASN A 273 13.20 -2.29 3.21
C ASN A 273 14.04 -3.17 2.27
N TYR A 274 13.57 -4.38 1.96
CA TYR A 274 14.19 -5.23 0.94
C TYR A 274 14.03 -4.70 -0.48
N ARG A 275 12.84 -4.24 -0.86
CA ARG A 275 12.55 -3.72 -2.21
C ARG A 275 13.25 -2.39 -2.46
N HIS A 276 13.09 -1.45 -1.53
CA HIS A 276 13.42 -0.04 -1.69
C HIS A 276 14.85 0.28 -1.31
N ASN A 277 15.35 -0.26 -0.20
CA ASN A 277 16.65 0.13 0.33
C ASN A 277 17.75 -0.87 -0.03
N ILE A 278 17.58 -2.15 0.31
CA ILE A 278 18.64 -3.17 0.21
C ILE A 278 18.75 -3.76 -1.21
N GLY A 279 17.64 -3.81 -1.96
CA GLY A 279 17.54 -4.49 -3.25
C GLY A 279 17.60 -6.01 -3.13
N ALA A 280 17.09 -6.57 -2.03
CA ALA A 280 16.93 -8.01 -1.83
C ALA A 280 15.60 -8.49 -2.44
N TRP A 281 15.48 -8.37 -3.77
CA TRP A 281 14.22 -8.52 -4.51
C TRP A 281 13.47 -9.82 -4.23
N GLU A 282 14.15 -10.97 -4.20
CA GLU A 282 13.50 -12.25 -3.90
C GLU A 282 12.88 -12.29 -2.50
N LYS A 283 13.56 -11.71 -1.50
CA LYS A 283 13.02 -11.61 -0.13
C LYS A 283 11.85 -10.65 -0.06
N ALA A 284 11.90 -9.54 -0.82
CA ALA A 284 10.80 -8.60 -0.92
C ALA A 284 9.56 -9.29 -1.52
N ARG A 285 9.72 -10.02 -2.63
CA ARG A 285 8.65 -10.79 -3.28
C ARG A 285 8.01 -11.77 -2.31
N ALA A 286 8.82 -12.60 -1.67
CA ALA A 286 8.33 -13.58 -0.70
C ALA A 286 7.59 -12.91 0.47
N GLY A 287 8.07 -11.77 0.96
CA GLY A 287 7.42 -11.01 2.03
C GLY A 287 6.06 -10.45 1.61
N PHE A 288 5.96 -9.84 0.43
CA PHE A 288 4.69 -9.30 -0.08
C PHE A 288 3.69 -10.41 -0.40
N GLU A 289 4.13 -11.51 -1.01
CA GLU A 289 3.26 -12.68 -1.26
C GLU A 289 2.75 -13.30 0.05
N ALA A 290 3.60 -13.36 1.09
CA ALA A 290 3.17 -13.83 2.40
C ALA A 290 2.10 -12.92 3.02
N ILE A 291 2.20 -11.59 2.88
CA ILE A 291 1.15 -10.65 3.33
C ILE A 291 -0.17 -10.90 2.60
N LEU A 292 -0.13 -11.14 1.29
CA LEU A 292 -1.36 -11.39 0.51
C LEU A 292 -2.01 -12.75 0.85
N ASN A 293 -1.23 -13.70 1.32
CA ASN A 293 -1.65 -15.05 1.71
C ASN A 293 -1.99 -15.22 3.20
N MET A 294 -2.02 -14.14 3.97
CA MET A 294 -2.46 -14.13 5.38
C MET A 294 -3.61 -13.15 5.62
N PRO A 295 -4.33 -13.25 6.75
CA PRO A 295 -5.19 -12.16 7.21
C PRO A 295 -4.32 -10.92 7.45
N ALA A 296 -4.61 -9.85 6.73
CA ALA A 296 -3.84 -8.61 6.78
C ALA A 296 -4.77 -7.42 6.60
N ASP A 297 -4.41 -6.31 7.24
CA ASP A 297 -5.14 -5.06 7.13
C ASP A 297 -5.07 -4.47 5.71
N PRO A 298 -6.06 -3.67 5.27
CA PRO A 298 -6.11 -3.12 3.91
C PRO A 298 -4.87 -2.32 3.51
N LEU A 299 -4.27 -1.58 4.45
CA LEU A 299 -3.05 -0.82 4.20
C LEU A 299 -1.88 -1.77 3.89
N SER A 300 -1.67 -2.82 4.67
CA SER A 300 -0.62 -3.81 4.42
C SER A 300 -0.82 -4.57 3.12
N ARG A 301 -2.06 -4.93 2.78
CA ARG A 301 -2.40 -5.56 1.49
C ARG A 301 -2.12 -4.63 0.30
N SER A 302 -2.52 -3.37 0.40
CA SER A 302 -2.26 -2.36 -0.63
C SER A 302 -0.76 -2.13 -0.85
N VAL A 303 0.04 -2.04 0.22
CA VAL A 303 1.50 -1.92 0.09
C VAL A 303 2.11 -3.17 -0.57
N ALA A 304 1.64 -4.37 -0.24
CA ALA A 304 2.12 -5.60 -0.86
C ALA A 304 1.79 -5.67 -2.37
N LEU A 305 0.56 -5.31 -2.75
CA LEU A 305 0.13 -5.21 -4.15
C LEU A 305 0.97 -4.19 -4.91
N HIS A 306 1.20 -3.01 -4.32
CA HIS A 306 2.04 -1.96 -4.89
C HIS A 306 3.49 -2.42 -5.09
N GLY A 307 4.09 -3.02 -4.05
CA GLY A 307 5.47 -3.51 -4.08
C GLY A 307 5.68 -4.57 -5.17
N LEU A 308 4.78 -5.55 -5.24
CA LEU A 308 4.77 -6.56 -6.31
C LEU A 308 4.53 -5.93 -7.68
N GLY A 309 3.65 -4.93 -7.78
CA GLY A 309 3.39 -4.17 -9.01
C GLY A 309 4.67 -3.50 -9.54
N LYS A 310 5.39 -2.76 -8.69
CA LYS A 310 6.69 -2.14 -9.05
C LYS A 310 7.71 -3.19 -9.51
N MET A 311 7.84 -4.29 -8.78
CA MET A 311 8.79 -5.35 -9.12
C MET A 311 8.45 -6.02 -10.46
N THR A 312 7.16 -6.24 -10.72
CA THR A 312 6.65 -6.81 -11.98
C THR A 312 6.92 -5.86 -13.16
N ILE A 313 6.77 -4.54 -12.97
CA ILE A 313 7.16 -3.53 -13.97
C ILE A 313 8.67 -3.57 -14.25
N HIS A 314 9.51 -3.69 -13.22
CA HIS A 314 10.97 -3.82 -13.38
C HIS A 314 11.42 -5.11 -14.08
N GLU A 315 10.51 -6.07 -14.25
CA GLU A 315 10.70 -7.31 -15.01
C GLU A 315 10.16 -7.23 -16.44
N GLY A 316 9.58 -6.10 -16.83
CA GLY A 316 9.02 -5.87 -18.17
C GLY A 316 7.55 -6.28 -18.33
N GLU A 317 6.92 -6.80 -17.26
CA GLU A 317 5.52 -7.28 -17.27
C GLU A 317 4.54 -6.13 -16.96
N PHE A 318 4.56 -5.08 -17.78
CA PHE A 318 3.91 -3.79 -17.49
C PHE A 318 2.41 -3.87 -17.22
N LYS A 319 1.65 -4.58 -18.06
CA LYS A 319 0.19 -4.72 -17.89
C LYS A 319 -0.17 -5.42 -16.59
N LYS A 320 0.60 -6.45 -16.22
CA LYS A 320 0.42 -7.17 -14.96
C LYS A 320 0.76 -6.27 -13.77
N GLY A 321 1.85 -5.52 -13.87
CA GLY A 321 2.26 -4.56 -12.86
C GLY A 321 1.24 -3.43 -12.65
N LEU A 322 0.67 -2.90 -13.73
CA LEU A 322 -0.44 -1.93 -13.69
C LEU A 322 -1.64 -2.51 -12.93
N GLY A 323 -2.09 -3.71 -13.31
CA GLY A 323 -3.24 -4.34 -12.66
C GLY A 323 -3.04 -4.55 -11.15
N LEU A 324 -1.80 -4.79 -10.72
CA LEU A 324 -1.46 -4.86 -9.29
C LEU A 324 -1.52 -3.47 -8.61
N MET A 325 -1.07 -2.41 -9.27
CA MET A 325 -1.16 -1.04 -8.73
C MET A 325 -2.61 -0.54 -8.65
N GLU A 326 -3.44 -0.86 -9.63
CA GLU A 326 -4.88 -0.55 -9.62
C GLU A 326 -5.59 -1.29 -8.48
N GLN A 327 -5.25 -2.57 -8.26
CA GLN A 327 -5.72 -3.32 -7.09
C GLN A 327 -5.25 -2.70 -5.78
N ALA A 328 -4.00 -2.20 -5.71
CA ALA A 328 -3.47 -1.56 -4.51
C ALA A 328 -4.31 -0.36 -4.09
N VAL A 329 -4.60 0.57 -5.02
CA VAL A 329 -5.39 1.78 -4.70
C VAL A 329 -6.86 1.49 -4.45
N ALA A 330 -7.40 0.41 -5.01
CA ALA A 330 -8.75 -0.07 -4.71
C ALA A 330 -8.85 -0.68 -3.30
N GLU A 331 -7.81 -1.39 -2.85
CA GLU A 331 -7.72 -1.96 -1.50
C GLU A 331 -7.60 -0.85 -0.45
N TYR A 332 -6.62 0.04 -0.63
CA TYR A 332 -6.40 1.19 0.25
C TYR A 332 -5.68 2.32 -0.51
N PRO A 333 -6.17 3.59 -0.44
CA PRO A 333 -5.53 4.72 -1.11
C PRO A 333 -4.11 4.98 -0.61
N LEU A 334 -3.13 4.93 -1.51
CA LEU A 334 -1.74 5.24 -1.22
C LEU A 334 -1.22 6.30 -2.17
N ALA A 335 -0.67 7.38 -1.62
CA ALA A 335 -0.05 8.43 -2.43
C ALA A 335 1.03 7.85 -3.35
N LEU A 336 1.87 6.93 -2.84
CA LEU A 336 2.89 6.28 -3.67
C LEU A 336 2.30 5.46 -4.84
N ALA A 337 1.19 4.76 -4.62
CA ALA A 337 0.56 3.98 -5.68
C ALA A 337 -0.08 4.88 -6.74
N TYR A 338 -0.77 5.95 -6.32
CA TYR A 338 -1.27 6.98 -7.24
C TYR A 338 -0.16 7.65 -8.03
N ARG A 339 0.97 7.98 -7.39
CA ARG A 339 2.14 8.53 -8.10
C ARG A 339 2.64 7.56 -9.18
N ASN A 340 2.76 6.27 -8.88
CA ASN A 340 3.21 5.32 -9.90
C ASN A 340 2.19 5.09 -11.02
N LEU A 341 0.88 5.10 -10.71
CA LEU A 341 -0.17 5.10 -11.72
C LEU A 341 -0.10 6.35 -12.60
N ALA A 342 0.13 7.53 -12.00
CA ALA A 342 0.30 8.77 -12.74
C ALA A 342 1.45 8.68 -13.73
N VAL A 343 2.60 8.14 -13.31
CA VAL A 343 3.75 7.97 -14.21
C VAL A 343 3.44 6.99 -15.33
N TYR A 344 2.80 5.86 -15.01
CA TYR A 344 2.39 4.87 -16.00
C TYR A 344 1.52 5.51 -17.10
N TRP A 345 0.44 6.19 -16.73
CA TRP A 345 -0.47 6.78 -17.72
C TRP A 345 0.14 7.92 -18.52
N ASN A 346 1.04 8.70 -17.92
CA ASN A 346 1.84 9.68 -18.68
C ASN A 346 2.77 8.98 -19.69
N SER A 347 3.39 7.85 -19.34
CA SER A 347 4.22 7.09 -20.28
C SER A 347 3.44 6.44 -21.42
N GLU A 348 2.17 6.12 -21.21
CA GLU A 348 1.26 5.63 -22.26
C GLU A 348 0.72 6.77 -23.15
N GLY A 349 1.09 8.02 -22.89
CA GLY A 349 0.61 9.18 -23.63
C GLY A 349 -0.80 9.62 -23.26
N ASP A 350 -1.30 9.23 -22.08
CA ASP A 350 -2.56 9.70 -21.50
C ASP A 350 -2.29 10.66 -20.31
N PRO A 351 -1.92 11.93 -20.58
CA PRO A 351 -1.61 12.91 -19.54
C PRO A 351 -2.86 13.32 -18.74
N VAL A 352 -4.07 13.12 -19.27
CA VAL A 352 -5.32 13.41 -18.54
C VAL A 352 -5.45 12.44 -17.38
N LYS A 353 -5.39 11.13 -17.66
CA LYS A 353 -5.46 10.10 -16.62
C LYS A 353 -4.25 10.16 -15.68
N GLY A 354 -3.08 10.48 -16.21
CA GLY A 354 -1.88 10.72 -15.41
C GLY A 354 -2.03 11.88 -14.41
N ASN A 355 -2.63 12.99 -14.86
CA ASN A 355 -2.91 14.14 -13.99
C ASN A 355 -3.97 13.82 -12.93
N ASP A 356 -5.01 13.04 -13.27
CA ASP A 356 -6.05 12.64 -12.31
C ASP A 356 -5.45 11.87 -11.12
N TYR A 357 -4.55 10.92 -11.38
CA TYR A 357 -3.83 10.22 -10.31
C TYR A 357 -2.86 11.13 -9.55
N THR A 358 -2.27 12.12 -10.22
CA THR A 358 -1.42 13.12 -9.54
C THR A 358 -2.24 13.95 -8.54
N GLN A 359 -3.45 14.36 -8.92
CA GLN A 359 -4.37 15.07 -8.02
C GLN A 359 -4.83 14.18 -6.86
N GLN A 360 -5.09 12.89 -7.10
CA GLN A 360 -5.42 11.95 -6.02
C GLN A 360 -4.26 11.78 -5.02
N ALA A 361 -3.01 11.70 -5.49
CA ALA A 361 -1.85 11.66 -4.60
C ALA A 361 -1.73 12.93 -3.75
N LEU A 362 -1.90 14.11 -4.36
CA LEU A 362 -1.91 15.40 -3.66
C LEU A 362 -3.05 15.52 -2.66
N ALA A 363 -4.25 15.03 -2.99
CA ALA A 363 -5.40 15.11 -2.10
C ALA A 363 -5.21 14.34 -0.79
N LEU A 364 -4.41 13.26 -0.80
CA LEU A 364 -4.10 12.49 0.42
C LEU A 364 -3.20 13.26 1.39
N ASP A 365 -2.22 14.00 0.88
CA ASP A 365 -1.41 14.92 1.70
C ASP A 365 -0.98 16.15 0.87
N PRO A 366 -1.77 17.23 0.88
CA PRO A 366 -1.50 18.41 0.07
C PRO A 366 -0.27 19.21 0.53
N ALA A 367 0.20 18.97 1.75
CA ALA A 367 1.33 19.67 2.35
C ALA A 367 2.64 18.86 2.27
N ASP A 368 2.57 17.59 1.83
CA ASP A 368 3.76 16.75 1.66
C ASP A 368 4.64 17.32 0.53
N PRO A 369 5.87 17.79 0.84
CA PRO A 369 6.74 18.39 -0.16
C PRO A 369 7.15 17.41 -1.25
N TYR A 370 7.15 16.10 -0.98
CA TYR A 370 7.41 15.09 -2.02
C TYR A 370 6.27 15.03 -3.03
N ASN A 371 5.00 14.98 -2.59
CA ASN A 371 3.83 15.06 -3.47
C ASN A 371 3.83 16.34 -4.32
N LEU A 372 4.21 17.48 -3.74
CA LEU A 372 4.32 18.75 -4.47
C LEU A 372 5.38 18.70 -5.57
N VAL A 373 6.59 18.22 -5.26
CA VAL A 373 7.66 18.07 -6.26
C VAL A 373 7.27 17.05 -7.33
N PHE A 374 6.64 15.95 -6.95
CA PHE A 374 6.16 14.95 -7.90
C PHE A 374 5.13 15.54 -8.88
N ALA A 375 4.14 16.27 -8.37
CA ALA A 375 3.16 16.93 -9.24
C ALA A 375 3.80 17.97 -10.17
N ALA A 376 4.84 18.68 -9.69
CA ALA A 376 5.59 19.65 -10.48
C ALA A 376 6.32 19.00 -11.69
N VAL A 377 6.67 17.71 -11.64
CA VAL A 377 7.22 16.99 -12.81
C VAL A 377 6.24 17.04 -13.99
N PHE A 378 4.95 16.77 -13.74
CA PHE A 378 3.92 16.78 -14.78
C PHE A 378 3.43 18.18 -15.13
N MET A 379 3.54 19.14 -14.20
CA MET A 379 3.35 20.56 -14.53
C MET A 379 4.37 21.03 -15.59
N ALA A 380 5.64 20.64 -15.43
CA ALA A 380 6.69 20.96 -16.41
C ALA A 380 6.38 20.35 -17.79
N ALA A 381 5.96 19.07 -17.83
CA ALA A 381 5.57 18.37 -19.05
C ALA A 381 4.40 19.05 -19.77
N ASN A 382 3.44 19.59 -19.01
CA ASN A 382 2.24 20.27 -19.50
C ASN A 382 2.43 21.78 -19.74
N GLY A 383 3.68 22.25 -19.87
CA GLY A 383 4.00 23.63 -20.24
C GLY A 383 4.00 24.65 -19.10
N LYS A 384 3.70 24.26 -17.86
CA LYS A 384 3.76 25.12 -16.67
C LYS A 384 5.18 25.16 -16.08
N LYS A 385 6.14 25.54 -16.92
CA LYS A 385 7.58 25.46 -16.67
C LYS A 385 8.06 26.29 -15.49
N GLU A 386 7.65 27.55 -15.43
CA GLU A 386 8.06 28.51 -14.40
C GLU A 386 7.53 28.12 -13.01
N GLU A 387 6.28 27.64 -12.95
CA GLU A 387 5.66 27.16 -11.71
C GLU A 387 6.37 25.90 -11.19
N ALA A 388 6.65 24.94 -12.08
CA ALA A 388 7.41 23.74 -11.73
C ALA A 388 8.81 24.07 -11.22
N LEU A 389 9.52 25.01 -11.87
CA LEU A 389 10.85 25.47 -11.42
C LEU A 389 10.79 26.16 -10.05
N LYS A 390 9.74 26.93 -9.76
CA LYS A 390 9.54 27.55 -8.44
C LYS A 390 9.42 26.49 -7.35
N ILE A 391 8.62 25.45 -7.59
CA ILE A 391 8.46 24.31 -6.65
C ILE A 391 9.78 23.57 -6.49
N ALA A 392 10.47 23.27 -7.59
CA ALA A 392 11.77 22.57 -7.55
C ALA A 392 12.81 23.35 -6.73
N ARG A 393 12.93 24.66 -6.97
CA ARG A 393 13.89 25.54 -6.27
C ARG A 393 13.59 25.63 -4.77
N ALA A 394 12.30 25.68 -4.38
CA ALA A 394 11.89 25.68 -2.98
C ALA A 394 12.19 24.36 -2.25
N ASN A 395 12.30 23.25 -2.98
CA ASN A 395 12.46 21.90 -2.42
C ASN A 395 13.82 21.26 -2.74
N MET A 396 14.82 22.05 -3.12
CA MET A 396 16.14 21.55 -3.53
C MET A 396 16.81 20.65 -2.49
N ASN A 397 16.55 20.87 -1.19
CA ASN A 397 17.15 20.09 -0.11
C ASN A 397 16.43 18.77 0.19
N LEU A 398 15.30 18.49 -0.46
CA LEU A 398 14.56 17.25 -0.29
C LEU A 398 15.30 16.11 -1.01
N MET A 399 16.21 15.45 -0.27
CA MET A 399 17.05 14.37 -0.79
C MET A 399 16.26 13.26 -1.51
N PRO A 400 15.12 12.77 -0.97
CA PRO A 400 14.37 11.73 -1.66
C PRO A 400 13.77 12.20 -2.99
N ALA A 401 13.49 13.50 -3.16
CA ALA A 401 12.94 14.03 -4.42
C ALA A 401 13.99 14.31 -5.51
N SER A 402 15.24 13.90 -5.33
CA SER A 402 16.35 14.20 -6.26
C SER A 402 16.06 13.78 -7.70
N TYR A 403 15.48 12.60 -7.93
CA TYR A 403 15.08 12.16 -9.26
C TYR A 403 14.04 13.10 -9.90
N ASN A 404 12.98 13.44 -9.15
CA ASN A 404 11.91 14.31 -9.64
C ASN A 404 12.39 15.74 -9.88
N LEU A 405 13.28 16.26 -9.02
CA LEU A 405 13.94 17.55 -9.23
C LEU A 405 14.77 17.53 -10.52
N ALA A 406 15.51 16.43 -10.77
CA ALA A 406 16.23 16.27 -12.02
C ALA A 406 15.30 16.29 -13.24
N ALA A 407 14.18 15.58 -13.16
CA ALA A 407 13.17 15.54 -14.22
C ALA A 407 12.62 16.94 -14.53
N ILE A 408 12.34 17.74 -13.51
CA ILE A 408 11.90 19.14 -13.71
C ILE A 408 12.99 19.95 -14.40
N PHE A 409 14.25 19.88 -13.94
CA PHE A 409 15.35 20.63 -14.56
C PHE A 409 15.60 20.21 -16.02
N ALA A 410 15.56 18.91 -16.32
CA ALA A 410 15.76 18.38 -17.67
C ALA A 410 14.70 18.91 -18.65
N GLN A 411 13.43 18.87 -18.26
CA GLN A 411 12.31 19.37 -19.07
C GLN A 411 12.32 20.90 -19.27
N ASN A 412 13.06 21.61 -18.41
CA ASN A 412 13.25 23.06 -18.48
C ASN A 412 14.57 23.47 -19.14
N GLY A 413 15.36 22.54 -19.67
CA GLY A 413 16.63 22.83 -20.33
C GLY A 413 17.79 23.13 -19.37
N GLU A 414 17.60 23.00 -18.05
CA GLU A 414 18.65 23.19 -17.04
C GLU A 414 19.49 21.89 -16.89
N HIS A 415 20.14 21.45 -17.98
CA HIS A 415 20.75 20.11 -18.10
C HIS A 415 21.81 19.81 -17.02
N ASP A 416 22.71 20.76 -16.74
CA ASP A 416 23.74 20.58 -15.71
C ASP A 416 23.14 20.34 -14.32
N LYS A 417 22.04 21.03 -13.99
CA LYS A 417 21.33 20.82 -12.73
C LYS A 417 20.61 19.47 -12.71
N ALA A 418 20.03 19.06 -13.84
CA ALA A 418 19.43 17.73 -13.96
C ALA A 418 20.46 16.62 -13.69
N LEU A 419 21.63 16.70 -14.32
CA LEU A 419 22.73 15.75 -14.11
C LEU A 419 23.24 15.77 -12.66
N SER A 420 23.34 16.95 -12.04
CA SER A 420 23.70 17.10 -10.63
C SER A 420 22.69 16.42 -9.70
N MET A 421 21.40 16.62 -9.94
CA MET A 421 20.33 16.00 -9.15
C MET A 421 20.25 14.48 -9.36
N LEU A 422 20.45 13.98 -10.59
CA LEU A 422 20.57 12.54 -10.84
C LEU A 422 21.79 11.93 -10.14
N ARG A 423 22.94 12.62 -10.16
CA ARG A 423 24.13 12.17 -9.43
C ARG A 423 23.86 12.09 -7.93
N ARG A 424 23.15 13.08 -7.38
CA ARG A 424 22.71 13.05 -5.98
C ARG A 424 21.78 11.88 -5.70
N HIS A 425 20.79 11.64 -6.57
CA HIS A 425 19.89 10.48 -6.47
C HIS A 425 20.69 9.17 -6.44
N PHE A 426 21.48 8.90 -7.47
CA PHE A 426 22.14 7.61 -7.61
C PHE A 426 23.28 7.35 -6.63
N PHE A 427 24.00 8.37 -6.16
CA PHE A 427 25.24 8.16 -5.40
C PHE A 427 25.24 8.71 -3.98
N GLN A 428 24.24 9.52 -3.61
CA GLN A 428 24.08 10.02 -2.23
C GLN A 428 22.82 9.47 -1.58
N TYR A 429 21.70 9.45 -2.31
CA TYR A 429 20.45 8.86 -1.82
C TYR A 429 20.47 7.33 -1.93
N GLU A 430 20.71 6.81 -3.14
CA GLU A 430 20.77 5.36 -3.38
C GLU A 430 22.09 4.74 -2.91
N ARG A 431 21.99 3.90 -1.87
CA ARG A 431 23.17 3.35 -1.18
C ARG A 431 23.63 2.00 -1.69
N TYR A 432 22.71 1.21 -2.24
CA TYR A 432 23.00 -0.15 -2.70
C TYR A 432 22.98 -0.23 -4.22
N ASN A 433 23.98 -0.93 -4.77
CA ASN A 433 24.14 -1.05 -6.22
C ASN A 433 22.95 -1.78 -6.88
N SER A 434 22.36 -2.74 -6.16
CA SER A 434 21.18 -3.52 -6.59
C SER A 434 19.96 -2.63 -6.87
N VAL A 435 19.72 -1.61 -6.04
CA VAL A 435 18.64 -0.63 -6.22
C VAL A 435 19.03 0.40 -7.27
N ARG A 436 20.24 0.96 -7.14
CA ARG A 436 20.79 1.95 -8.08
C ARG A 436 20.73 1.49 -9.52
N ALA A 437 21.04 0.23 -9.82
CA ALA A 437 21.00 -0.31 -11.18
C ALA A 437 19.59 -0.28 -11.79
N LYS A 438 18.54 -0.47 -10.98
CA LYS A 438 17.14 -0.35 -11.42
C LYS A 438 16.76 1.10 -11.67
N GLU A 439 17.06 2.00 -10.72
CA GLU A 439 16.76 3.43 -10.84
C GLU A 439 17.51 4.07 -12.03
N MET A 440 18.76 3.66 -12.30
CA MET A 440 19.49 4.08 -13.49
C MET A 440 18.84 3.60 -14.78
N MET A 441 18.28 2.38 -14.76
CA MET A 441 17.57 1.84 -15.91
C MET A 441 16.25 2.60 -16.14
N GLU A 442 15.52 2.93 -15.07
CA GLU A 442 14.33 3.77 -15.14
C GLU A 442 14.66 5.13 -15.78
N ALA A 443 15.70 5.83 -15.31
CA ALA A 443 16.10 7.11 -15.91
C ALA A 443 16.42 6.98 -17.42
N ARG A 444 17.03 5.86 -17.83
CA ARG A 444 17.36 5.57 -19.24
C ARG A 444 16.16 5.30 -20.13
N VAL A 445 14.97 5.06 -19.58
CA VAL A 445 13.75 4.82 -20.35
C VAL A 445 12.66 5.87 -20.11
N ASP A 446 12.81 6.71 -19.09
CA ASP A 446 11.84 7.74 -18.71
C ASP A 446 11.84 8.92 -19.68
N ALA A 447 10.67 9.27 -20.22
CA ALA A 447 10.50 10.36 -21.18
C ALA A 447 10.88 11.74 -20.62
N VAL A 448 10.82 11.93 -19.29
CA VAL A 448 11.19 13.21 -18.65
C VAL A 448 12.67 13.57 -18.85
N PHE A 449 13.51 12.59 -19.23
CA PHE A 449 14.93 12.79 -19.52
C PHE A 449 15.26 12.74 -21.01
N ASP A 450 14.26 12.81 -21.91
CA ASP A 450 14.49 12.81 -23.37
C ASP A 450 15.52 13.86 -23.82
N SER A 451 15.48 15.07 -23.23
CA SER A 451 16.39 16.18 -23.57
C SER A 451 17.86 15.92 -23.25
N ILE A 452 18.16 14.98 -22.35
CA ILE A 452 19.52 14.65 -21.90
C ILE A 452 19.91 13.20 -22.22
N ARG A 453 19.04 12.41 -22.86
CA ARG A 453 19.24 10.97 -23.05
C ARG A 453 20.50 10.62 -23.85
N ALA A 454 20.86 11.45 -24.83
CA ALA A 454 22.05 11.29 -25.67
C ALA A 454 23.30 11.99 -25.10
N ASP A 455 23.18 12.72 -23.99
CA ASP A 455 24.30 13.40 -23.35
C ASP A 455 25.32 12.38 -22.82
N GLN A 456 26.60 12.57 -23.15
CA GLN A 456 27.65 11.61 -22.76
C GLN A 456 27.81 11.51 -21.24
N SER A 457 27.58 12.60 -20.51
CA SER A 457 27.59 12.60 -19.05
C SER A 457 26.40 11.84 -18.49
N PHE A 458 25.21 11.95 -19.10
CA PHE A 458 24.04 11.14 -18.70
C PHE A 458 24.28 9.64 -18.94
N ILE A 459 24.80 9.28 -20.12
CA ILE A 459 25.15 7.89 -20.47
C ILE A 459 26.18 7.33 -19.49
N ALA A 460 27.23 8.10 -19.19
CA ALA A 460 28.26 7.72 -18.24
C ALA A 460 27.72 7.62 -16.81
N LEU A 461 26.84 8.54 -16.40
CA LEU A 461 26.22 8.56 -15.08
C LEU A 461 25.36 7.31 -14.85
N THR A 462 24.66 6.85 -15.89
CA THR A 462 23.74 5.70 -15.84
C THR A 462 24.37 4.38 -16.29
N LYS A 463 25.70 4.30 -16.47
CA LYS A 463 26.41 3.13 -17.02
C LYS A 463 26.15 1.82 -16.27
N GLY A 464 25.77 1.89 -15.00
CA GLY A 464 25.47 0.73 -14.15
C GLY A 464 24.01 0.24 -14.24
N ALA A 465 23.21 0.76 -15.17
CA ALA A 465 21.85 0.30 -15.38
C ALA A 465 21.80 -1.20 -15.72
N ASP A 466 20.77 -1.90 -15.26
CA ASP A 466 20.67 -3.36 -15.40
C ASP A 466 20.32 -3.86 -16.81
N GLY A 467 19.91 -2.95 -17.71
CA GLY A 467 19.61 -3.23 -19.11
C GLY A 467 18.35 -4.07 -19.35
N ARG A 468 17.47 -4.25 -18.36
CA ARG A 468 16.31 -5.14 -18.50
C ARG A 468 15.12 -4.54 -19.26
N LEU A 469 15.02 -3.22 -19.30
CA LEU A 469 13.94 -2.51 -19.99
C LEU A 469 14.33 -2.16 -21.43
N PRO A 470 13.39 -2.16 -22.39
CA PRO A 470 13.68 -1.71 -23.74
C PRO A 470 13.96 -0.20 -23.77
N MET A 471 14.99 0.22 -24.51
CA MET A 471 15.29 1.64 -24.70
C MET A 471 14.23 2.31 -25.59
N PRO A 472 13.78 3.55 -25.27
CA PRO A 472 12.91 4.31 -26.15
C PRO A 472 13.58 4.56 -27.49
N MET A 473 13.02 4.04 -28.59
CA MET A 473 13.48 4.37 -29.93
C MET A 473 12.76 5.64 -30.42
N LYS A 474 13.40 6.80 -30.28
CA LYS A 474 12.99 8.03 -30.99
C LYS A 474 14.14 8.51 -31.88
N GLY A 475 13.98 8.38 -33.20
CA GLY A 475 14.82 9.09 -34.18
C GLY A 475 15.91 8.32 -34.94
N MET A 476 15.89 6.99 -35.02
CA MET A 476 16.68 6.30 -36.06
C MET A 476 15.86 6.21 -37.36
N PRO A 477 16.35 6.73 -38.51
CA PRO A 477 15.74 6.40 -39.79
C PRO A 477 15.76 4.87 -39.95
N ALA A 478 14.68 4.32 -40.51
CA ALA A 478 14.53 2.90 -40.76
C ALA A 478 15.64 2.39 -41.70
N SER A 479 16.79 2.00 -41.14
CA SER A 479 17.80 1.20 -41.80
C SER A 479 18.78 0.62 -40.79
N ALA A 480 18.49 -0.59 -40.32
CA ALA A 480 19.46 -1.66 -40.14
C ALA A 480 18.77 -2.82 -39.41
N THR A 481 18.24 -3.76 -40.20
CA THR A 481 18.08 -5.15 -39.78
C THR A 481 19.40 -5.66 -39.17
N PRO A 482 19.41 -6.21 -37.95
CA PRO A 482 20.49 -7.10 -37.55
C PRO A 482 20.29 -8.41 -38.30
N ASN A 483 21.16 -8.66 -39.29
CA ASN A 483 21.33 -10.00 -39.83
C ASN A 483 21.97 -10.88 -38.74
N ARG A 484 21.26 -11.97 -38.43
CA ARG A 484 21.67 -13.21 -37.75
C ARG A 484 22.03 -13.16 -36.28
#